data_AF-A0A947DKV5-F1
#
_entry.id   AF-A0A947DKV5-F1
#
_cell.length_a   1.000
_cell.length_b   1.000
_cell.length_c   1.000
_cell.angle_alpha   90.00
_cell.angle_beta   90.00
_cell.angle_gamma   90.00
#
_symmetry.space_group_name_H-M   'P 1'
#
loop_
_entity.id
_entity.type
_entity.pdbx_description
1 polymer ?
#
loop_
_entity_poly.entity_id
_entity_poly.type
_entity_poly.pdbx_seq_one_letter_code
_entity_poly.pdbx_strand_id
1 'polypeptide(L)'
;MHLPVSKKLLILAAGVFVVGFLPNSQPVQAQANGCGPAGFDFIVPDGPFTSACNSHDLCYDDASVDQGECDRRFQSDMHTICEQNYSGGQVGPCKAIADYYYRTVTNFGEVFITLDNRNISGEIVSVNARRIDGWWGDDEFEACVTFKNNGDINTEYDLQLYSASGTLIDTEPDTYEVNLQVGESTQECVGTNWISPSISDLGSQYKIVLRVDAPQQSLLANLVNDFVSVDWHVSNTP
;
A
#
# COMPACT_ATOMS: atom_id res chain seq x y z
N MET A 1 61.99 -17.26 56.36
CA MET A 1 60.95 -18.00 55.60
C MET A 1 60.18 -16.96 54.80
N HIS A 2 60.55 -16.67 53.54
CA HIS A 2 60.22 -17.37 52.29
C HIS A 2 58.71 -17.35 51.91
N LEU A 3 58.34 -16.35 51.08
CA LEU A 3 57.48 -16.34 49.86
C LEU A 3 56.05 -16.95 49.88
N PRO A 4 55.14 -16.63 48.91
CA PRO A 4 55.15 -15.56 47.89
C PRO A 4 53.82 -14.76 47.75
N VAL A 5 53.95 -13.60 47.10
CA VAL A 5 52.88 -12.80 46.48
C VAL A 5 52.40 -13.51 45.21
N SER A 6 51.09 -13.76 45.09
CA SER A 6 50.48 -14.34 43.88
C SER A 6 50.20 -13.26 42.83
N LYS A 7 50.65 -13.56 41.60
CA LYS A 7 50.51 -12.76 40.39
C LYS A 7 49.03 -12.63 40.00
N LYS A 8 48.48 -11.42 40.00
CA LYS A 8 47.30 -11.11 39.17
C LYS A 8 47.79 -10.57 37.83
N LEU A 9 47.56 -11.37 36.80
CA LEU A 9 47.78 -11.08 35.40
C LEU A 9 46.90 -9.88 34.99
N LEU A 10 47.51 -8.76 34.61
CA LEU A 10 46.82 -7.68 33.90
C LEU A 10 46.47 -8.18 32.50
N ILE A 11 45.19 -8.37 32.21
CA ILE A 11 44.69 -8.44 30.84
C ILE A 11 44.41 -6.99 30.41
N LEU A 12 45.31 -6.42 29.62
CA LEU A 12 45.04 -5.22 28.84
C LEU A 12 44.06 -5.61 27.72
N ALA A 13 42.77 -5.33 27.93
CA ALA A 13 41.82 -5.34 26.83
C ALA A 13 42.10 -4.10 25.97
N ALA A 14 42.82 -4.29 24.87
CA ALA A 14 42.89 -3.31 23.80
C ALA A 14 41.50 -3.23 23.17
N GLY A 15 40.68 -2.29 23.64
CA GLY A 15 39.42 -1.93 23.00
C GLY A 15 39.71 -1.33 21.63
N VAL A 16 39.58 -2.13 20.58
CA VAL A 16 39.49 -1.63 19.21
C VAL A 16 38.15 -0.90 19.12
N PHE A 17 38.18 0.42 19.27
CA PHE A 17 37.07 1.27 18.86
C PHE A 17 36.98 1.17 17.33
N VAL A 18 36.16 0.23 16.84
CA VAL A 18 35.65 0.31 15.48
C VAL A 18 34.71 1.51 15.49
N VAL A 19 35.23 2.67 15.07
CA VAL A 19 34.39 3.78 14.66
C VAL A 19 33.66 3.27 13.44
N GLY A 20 32.48 2.69 13.66
CA GLY A 20 31.55 2.38 12.60
C GLY A 20 31.22 3.69 11.92
N PHE A 21 31.77 3.90 10.74
CA PHE A 21 31.19 4.81 9.77
C PHE A 21 29.82 4.22 9.43
N LEU A 22 28.80 4.61 10.19
CA LEU A 22 27.43 4.51 9.71
C LEU A 22 27.43 5.36 8.43
N PRO A 23 27.12 4.79 7.25
CA PRO A 23 26.91 5.62 6.09
C PRO A 23 25.83 6.62 6.47
N ASN A 24 26.19 7.90 6.40
CA ASN A 24 25.27 9.00 6.56
C ASN A 24 24.23 8.81 5.45
N SER A 25 23.09 8.20 5.76
CA SER A 25 21.93 8.17 4.87
C SER A 25 21.43 9.61 4.82
N GLN A 26 22.05 10.40 3.95
CA GLN A 26 21.48 11.68 3.56
C GLN A 26 20.05 11.38 3.10
N PRO A 27 19.05 12.19 3.52
CA PRO A 27 17.71 12.05 3.00
C PRO A 27 17.81 12.06 1.48
N VAL A 28 17.18 11.09 0.81
CA VAL A 28 17.06 11.07 -0.65
C VAL A 28 16.51 12.44 -1.02
N GLN A 29 17.35 13.24 -1.67
CA GLN A 29 16.99 14.61 -2.00
C GLN A 29 15.84 14.52 -2.99
N ALA A 30 14.75 15.24 -2.74
CA ALA A 30 13.62 15.29 -3.64
C ALA A 30 14.11 15.49 -5.09
N GLN A 31 13.92 14.49 -5.94
CA GLN A 31 14.56 14.43 -7.25
C GLN A 31 13.50 14.38 -8.33
N ALA A 32 13.16 15.56 -8.84
CA ALA A 32 12.51 15.71 -10.13
C ALA A 32 13.34 14.96 -11.19
N ASN A 33 12.77 13.92 -11.79
CA ASN A 33 13.48 13.00 -12.68
C ASN A 33 12.88 12.92 -14.09
N GLY A 34 11.82 13.68 -14.38
CA GLY A 34 11.11 13.63 -15.65
C GLY A 34 9.84 12.80 -15.53
N CYS A 35 9.32 12.28 -16.64
CA CYS A 35 8.06 11.55 -16.63
C CYS A 35 8.28 10.04 -16.53
N GLY A 36 8.64 9.58 -15.32
CA GLY A 36 8.76 8.17 -14.97
C GLY A 36 10.04 7.82 -14.21
N PRO A 37 10.18 6.57 -13.75
CA PRO A 37 11.42 6.13 -13.10
C PRO A 37 12.60 6.24 -14.05
N ALA A 38 13.74 6.70 -13.53
CA ALA A 38 14.96 6.90 -14.32
C ALA A 38 15.29 5.68 -15.20
N GLY A 39 15.35 5.87 -16.52
CA GLY A 39 15.66 4.81 -17.49
C GLY A 39 14.44 4.17 -18.16
N PHE A 40 13.22 4.62 -17.84
CA PHE A 40 11.97 4.17 -18.46
C PHE A 40 11.37 5.19 -19.46
N ASP A 41 12.10 6.25 -19.78
CA ASP A 41 11.72 7.34 -20.69
C ASP A 41 11.33 6.85 -22.11
N PHE A 42 11.72 5.62 -22.47
CA PHE A 42 11.36 4.98 -23.73
C PHE A 42 9.97 4.34 -23.72
N ILE A 43 9.44 4.00 -22.54
CA ILE A 43 8.08 3.46 -22.34
C ILE A 43 7.09 4.61 -22.18
N VAL A 44 7.51 5.66 -21.48
CA VAL A 44 6.68 6.81 -21.13
C VAL A 44 7.39 8.07 -21.65
N PRO A 45 7.11 8.52 -22.88
CA PRO A 45 7.81 9.66 -23.46
C PRO A 45 7.40 10.95 -22.75
N ASP A 46 8.37 11.67 -22.16
CA ASP A 46 8.17 12.94 -21.43
C ASP A 46 7.27 13.95 -22.15
N GLY A 47 7.38 14.02 -23.48
CA GLY A 47 6.55 14.89 -24.31
C GLY A 47 6.57 16.35 -23.82
N PRO A 48 5.42 17.05 -23.84
CA PRO A 48 5.33 18.43 -23.33
C PRO A 48 5.19 18.50 -21.80
N PHE A 49 5.17 17.37 -21.07
CA PHE A 49 4.73 17.31 -19.68
C PHE A 49 5.85 17.31 -18.64
N THR A 50 7.12 17.41 -19.03
CA THR A 50 8.27 17.39 -18.11
C THR A 50 8.10 18.32 -16.90
N SER A 51 7.56 19.53 -17.07
CA SER A 51 7.34 20.45 -15.94
C SER A 51 6.26 19.98 -14.97
N ALA A 52 5.21 19.32 -15.47
CA ALA A 52 4.17 18.74 -14.63
C ALA A 52 4.71 17.50 -13.89
N CYS A 53 5.49 16.65 -14.56
CA CYS A 53 6.10 15.48 -13.93
C CYS A 53 7.06 15.87 -12.81
N ASN A 54 7.93 16.86 -13.05
CA ASN A 54 8.82 17.38 -11.99
C ASN A 54 8.05 17.97 -10.80
N SER A 55 6.88 18.58 -11.02
CA SER A 55 6.01 19.09 -9.96
C SER A 55 5.38 17.95 -9.15
N HIS A 56 4.99 16.87 -9.84
CA HIS A 56 4.45 15.65 -9.25
C HIS A 56 5.48 14.93 -8.37
N ASP A 57 6.71 14.74 -8.85
CA ASP A 57 7.81 14.15 -8.08
C ASP A 57 8.04 14.90 -6.75
N LEU A 58 8.11 16.24 -6.81
CA LEU A 58 8.28 17.08 -5.63
C LEU A 58 7.10 16.99 -4.66
N CYS A 59 5.88 16.74 -5.17
CA CYS A 59 4.70 16.53 -4.35
C CYS A 59 4.76 15.17 -3.63
N TYR A 60 5.21 14.13 -4.33
CA TYR A 60 5.42 12.79 -3.75
C TYR A 60 6.47 12.77 -2.63
N ASP A 61 7.45 13.66 -2.69
CA ASP A 61 8.44 13.84 -1.63
C ASP A 61 7.91 14.61 -0.40
N ASP A 62 6.76 15.31 -0.54
CA ASP A 62 6.12 16.02 0.57
C ASP A 62 5.16 15.08 1.33
N ALA A 63 5.65 14.57 2.46
CA ALA A 63 4.89 13.70 3.37
C ALA A 63 3.54 14.30 3.86
N SER A 64 3.35 15.62 3.76
CA SER A 64 2.14 16.31 4.23
C SER A 64 1.00 16.37 3.22
N VAL A 65 1.24 15.95 1.98
CA VAL A 65 0.24 15.90 0.91
C VAL A 65 -0.01 14.45 0.53
N ASP A 66 -1.27 14.01 0.54
CA ASP A 66 -1.62 12.64 0.14
C ASP A 66 -1.38 12.40 -1.36
N GLN A 67 -1.11 11.14 -1.72
CA GLN A 67 -0.81 10.74 -3.10
C GLN A 67 -1.91 11.16 -4.07
N GLY A 68 -3.18 10.95 -3.70
CA GLY A 68 -4.32 11.30 -4.55
C GLY A 68 -4.39 12.80 -4.88
N GLU A 69 -4.03 13.66 -3.93
CA GLU A 69 -3.91 15.10 -4.16
C GLU A 69 -2.76 15.44 -5.12
N CYS A 70 -1.60 14.80 -4.98
CA CYS A 70 -0.50 14.96 -5.92
C CYS A 70 -0.91 14.53 -7.35
N ASP A 71 -1.60 13.39 -7.49
CA ASP A 71 -2.05 12.88 -8.79
C ASP A 71 -3.05 13.82 -9.46
N ARG A 72 -4.02 14.36 -8.69
CA ARG A 72 -5.00 15.33 -9.23
C ARG A 72 -4.33 16.63 -9.68
N ARG A 73 -3.34 17.13 -8.92
CA ARG A 73 -2.54 18.30 -9.31
C ARG A 73 -1.76 18.04 -10.59
N PHE A 74 -1.14 16.87 -10.70
CA PHE A 74 -0.42 16.46 -11.90
C PHE A 74 -1.30 16.44 -13.15
N GLN A 75 -2.51 15.87 -13.06
CA GLN A 75 -3.48 15.90 -14.16
C GLN A 75 -3.84 17.34 -14.56
N SER A 76 -4.13 18.20 -13.57
CA SER A 76 -4.47 19.60 -13.78
C SER A 76 -3.33 20.38 -14.46
N ASP A 77 -2.09 20.15 -14.04
CA ASP A 77 -0.91 20.78 -14.62
C ASP A 77 -0.72 20.35 -16.09
N MET A 78 -0.85 19.06 -16.38
CA MET A 78 -0.78 18.55 -17.77
C MET A 78 -1.92 19.10 -18.64
N HIS A 79 -3.15 19.19 -18.11
CA HIS A 79 -4.28 19.79 -18.84
C HIS A 79 -4.02 21.27 -19.16
N THR A 80 -3.43 22.00 -18.22
CA THR A 80 -3.03 23.40 -18.42
C THR A 80 -1.97 23.52 -19.52
N ILE A 81 -0.96 22.65 -19.51
CA ILE A 81 0.05 22.58 -20.57
C ILE A 81 -0.61 22.32 -21.94
N CYS A 82 -1.58 21.42 -22.00
CA CYS A 82 -2.31 21.13 -23.24
C CYS A 82 -3.06 22.35 -23.78
N GLU A 83 -3.68 23.14 -22.91
CA GLU A 83 -4.41 24.36 -23.28
C GLU A 83 -3.48 25.50 -23.71
N GLN A 84 -2.26 25.56 -23.17
CA GLN A 84 -1.27 26.58 -23.50
C GLN A 84 -0.54 26.29 -24.81
N ASN A 85 -0.20 25.02 -25.06
CA ASN A 85 0.69 24.63 -26.16
C ASN A 85 -0.05 24.20 -27.43
N TYR A 86 -1.34 23.87 -27.33
CA TYR A 86 -2.14 23.40 -28.45
C TYR A 86 -3.40 24.24 -28.64
N SER A 87 -3.98 24.18 -29.83
CA SER A 87 -5.25 24.87 -30.13
C SER A 87 -6.16 24.01 -31.00
N GLY A 88 -7.46 24.33 -31.01
CA GLY A 88 -8.45 23.61 -31.79
C GLY A 88 -8.49 22.12 -31.48
N GLY A 89 -8.53 21.29 -32.52
CA GLY A 89 -8.69 19.83 -32.38
C GLY A 89 -7.50 19.10 -31.72
N GLN A 90 -6.38 19.78 -31.46
CA GLN A 90 -5.18 19.17 -30.86
C GLN A 90 -5.21 19.13 -29.33
N VAL A 91 -6.03 19.97 -28.69
CA VAL A 91 -6.15 20.02 -27.21
C VAL A 91 -6.72 18.71 -26.67
N GLY A 92 -7.73 18.15 -27.34
CA GLY A 92 -8.37 16.90 -26.93
C GLY A 92 -7.40 15.70 -26.87
N PRO A 93 -6.67 15.40 -27.96
CA PRO A 93 -5.65 14.35 -27.96
C PRO A 93 -4.57 14.54 -26.88
N CYS A 94 -4.13 15.78 -26.63
CA CYS A 94 -3.17 16.05 -25.56
C CYS A 94 -3.73 15.71 -24.17
N LYS A 95 -4.97 16.15 -23.88
CA LYS A 95 -5.64 15.84 -22.60
C LYS A 95 -5.88 14.33 -22.43
N ALA A 96 -6.18 13.61 -23.51
CA ALA A 96 -6.32 12.15 -23.44
C ALA A 96 -5.01 11.45 -23.04
N ILE A 97 -3.86 11.97 -23.47
CA ILE A 97 -2.55 11.48 -23.00
C ILE A 97 -2.36 11.86 -21.53
N ALA A 98 -2.67 13.09 -21.12
CA ALA A 98 -2.60 13.50 -19.71
C ALA A 98 -3.46 12.62 -18.79
N ASP A 99 -4.66 12.25 -19.22
CA ASP A 99 -5.54 11.34 -18.48
C ASP A 99 -4.97 9.93 -18.39
N TYR A 100 -4.23 9.48 -19.41
CA TYR A 100 -3.51 8.21 -19.37
C TYR A 100 -2.36 8.23 -18.34
N TYR A 101 -1.61 9.33 -18.28
CA TYR A 101 -0.58 9.54 -17.24
C TYR A 101 -1.19 9.52 -15.85
N TYR A 102 -2.25 10.30 -15.62
CA TYR A 102 -2.98 10.31 -14.34
C TYR A 102 -3.42 8.92 -13.90
N ARG A 103 -4.08 8.16 -14.78
CA ARG A 103 -4.51 6.78 -14.50
C ARG A 103 -3.34 5.85 -14.16
N THR A 104 -2.18 6.08 -14.76
CA THR A 104 -0.99 5.26 -14.51
C THR A 104 -0.46 5.51 -13.10
N VAL A 105 -0.28 6.78 -12.70
CA VAL A 105 0.23 7.10 -11.35
C VAL A 105 -0.79 6.82 -10.24
N THR A 106 -2.08 6.90 -10.56
CA THR A 106 -3.15 6.53 -9.63
C THR A 106 -3.13 5.05 -9.29
N ASN A 107 -2.81 4.19 -10.27
CA ASN A 107 -2.88 2.73 -10.15
C ASN A 107 -1.55 2.05 -9.77
N PHE A 108 -0.42 2.72 -9.97
CA PHE A 108 0.92 2.11 -9.82
C PHE A 108 1.95 3.05 -9.16
N GLY A 109 1.52 4.23 -8.71
CA GLY A 109 2.41 5.26 -8.18
C GLY A 109 2.99 4.91 -6.81
N GLU A 110 2.32 4.05 -6.06
CA GLU A 110 2.69 3.60 -4.72
C GLU A 110 4.03 2.84 -4.70
N VAL A 111 4.39 2.16 -5.79
CA VAL A 111 5.71 1.52 -5.97
C VAL A 111 6.86 2.54 -5.97
N PHE A 112 6.57 3.80 -6.32
CA PHE A 112 7.55 4.86 -6.52
C PHE A 112 7.51 5.95 -5.46
N ILE A 113 6.57 5.88 -4.50
CA ILE A 113 6.51 6.82 -3.38
C ILE A 113 7.40 6.33 -2.23
N THR A 114 8.09 7.27 -1.57
CA THR A 114 8.78 6.94 -0.32
C THR A 114 7.74 6.86 0.80
N LEU A 115 7.67 5.73 1.50
CA LEU A 115 6.70 5.54 2.60
C LEU A 115 7.07 6.26 3.91
N ASP A 116 8.24 6.89 3.98
CA ASP A 116 8.72 7.54 5.20
C ASP A 116 7.76 8.64 5.65
N ASN A 117 7.23 8.50 6.87
CA ASN A 117 6.23 9.38 7.47
C ASN A 117 4.86 9.42 6.77
N ARG A 118 4.56 8.47 5.88
CA ARG A 118 3.20 8.25 5.35
C ARG A 118 2.39 7.39 6.32
N ASN A 119 1.13 7.73 6.49
CA ASN A 119 0.16 6.88 7.19
C ASN A 119 -0.41 5.84 6.23
N ILE A 120 -0.13 4.56 6.47
CA ILE A 120 -0.76 3.45 5.76
C ILE A 120 -1.91 2.96 6.64
N SER A 121 -3.15 3.11 6.17
CA SER A 121 -4.32 2.87 7.01
C SER A 121 -5.56 2.54 6.18
N GLY A 122 -6.48 1.81 6.80
CA GLY A 122 -7.80 1.54 6.26
C GLY A 122 -8.81 1.43 7.40
N GLU A 123 -10.08 1.67 7.10
CA GLU A 123 -11.16 1.65 8.09
C GLU A 123 -12.33 0.80 7.58
N ILE A 124 -12.75 -0.18 8.38
CA ILE A 124 -14.00 -0.91 8.17
C ILE A 124 -15.16 0.00 8.58
N VAL A 125 -15.92 0.45 7.59
CA VAL A 125 -17.07 1.36 7.78
C VAL A 125 -18.32 0.59 8.18
N SER A 126 -18.56 -0.58 7.58
CA SER A 126 -19.69 -1.43 7.92
C SER A 126 -19.49 -2.87 7.52
N VAL A 127 -20.11 -3.79 8.26
CA VAL A 127 -20.14 -5.23 7.97
C VAL A 127 -21.59 -5.70 7.91
N ASN A 128 -21.97 -6.33 6.80
CA ASN A 128 -23.26 -7.01 6.64
C ASN A 128 -23.00 -8.51 6.50
N ALA A 129 -23.18 -9.25 7.60
CA ALA A 129 -23.01 -10.70 7.63
C ALA A 129 -24.36 -11.42 7.58
N ARG A 130 -24.42 -12.51 6.82
CA ARG A 130 -25.62 -13.34 6.67
C ARG A 130 -25.27 -14.81 6.51
N ARG A 131 -26.23 -15.64 6.93
CA ARG A 131 -26.29 -17.06 6.59
C ARG A 131 -26.91 -17.22 5.22
N ILE A 132 -26.34 -18.10 4.40
CA ILE A 132 -26.84 -18.46 3.07
C ILE A 132 -27.30 -19.91 3.14
N ASP A 133 -28.62 -20.11 3.12
CA ASP A 133 -29.19 -21.45 3.23
C ASP A 133 -29.08 -22.18 1.88
N GLY A 134 -28.25 -23.23 1.82
CA GLY A 134 -28.13 -24.14 0.68
C GLY A 134 -29.17 -25.27 0.71
N TRP A 135 -29.58 -25.78 -0.45
CA TRP A 135 -30.53 -26.90 -0.54
C TRP A 135 -29.97 -28.21 0.06
N TRP A 136 -28.63 -28.36 0.12
CA TRP A 136 -27.97 -29.66 0.36
C TRP A 136 -27.26 -29.82 1.71
N GLY A 137 -27.52 -28.94 2.67
CA GLY A 137 -27.33 -29.25 4.10
C GLY A 137 -26.06 -28.74 4.78
N ASP A 138 -25.29 -27.89 4.12
CA ASP A 138 -24.29 -27.00 4.69
C ASP A 138 -24.73 -25.56 4.45
N ASP A 139 -25.17 -24.89 5.50
CA ASP A 139 -25.45 -23.48 5.40
C ASP A 139 -24.13 -22.72 5.29
N GLU A 140 -24.09 -21.77 4.36
CA GLU A 140 -22.92 -20.98 4.07
C GLU A 140 -22.98 -19.65 4.83
N PHE A 141 -21.83 -18.98 4.89
CA PHE A 141 -21.66 -17.68 5.48
C PHE A 141 -21.13 -16.70 4.44
N GLU A 142 -21.61 -15.47 4.50
CA GLU A 142 -21.05 -14.35 3.73
C GLU A 142 -21.10 -13.10 4.59
N ALA A 143 -20.01 -12.33 4.56
CA ALA A 143 -19.93 -11.01 5.14
C ALA A 143 -19.42 -10.01 4.09
N CYS A 144 -20.30 -9.12 3.66
CA CYS A 144 -19.94 -8.00 2.81
C CYS A 144 -19.50 -6.81 3.68
N VAL A 145 -18.30 -6.34 3.43
CA VAL A 145 -17.57 -5.36 4.23
C VAL A 145 -17.36 -4.13 3.38
N THR A 146 -17.88 -3.00 3.82
CA THR A 146 -17.52 -1.71 3.25
C THR A 146 -16.35 -1.15 4.04
N PHE A 147 -15.28 -0.80 3.34
CA PHE A 147 -14.10 -0.21 3.94
C PHE A 147 -13.59 0.97 3.11
N LYS A 148 -12.76 1.80 3.74
CA LYS A 148 -12.25 3.05 3.21
C LYS A 148 -10.73 3.12 3.33
N ASN A 149 -10.06 3.64 2.30
CA ASN A 149 -8.69 4.11 2.42
C ASN A 149 -8.68 5.48 3.11
N ASN A 150 -8.21 5.53 4.35
CA ASN A 150 -8.04 6.75 5.15
C ASN A 150 -6.57 7.04 5.45
N GLY A 151 -5.65 6.39 4.73
CA GLY A 151 -4.22 6.68 4.73
C GLY A 151 -3.83 7.82 3.79
N ASP A 152 -2.53 7.93 3.52
CA ASP A 152 -1.93 8.99 2.71
C ASP A 152 -1.50 8.51 1.31
N ILE A 153 -1.63 7.22 1.01
CA ILE A 153 -1.20 6.62 -0.26
C ILE A 153 -2.35 5.85 -0.92
N ASN A 154 -2.36 5.82 -2.25
CA ASN A 154 -3.16 4.85 -3.00
C ASN A 154 -2.49 3.49 -2.80
N THR A 155 -3.26 2.44 -2.54
CA THR A 155 -2.69 1.11 -2.26
C THR A 155 -3.75 0.03 -2.41
N GLU A 156 -3.29 -1.22 -2.35
CA GLU A 156 -4.05 -2.43 -2.51
C GLU A 156 -4.56 -2.95 -1.16
N TYR A 157 -5.78 -3.46 -1.15
CA TYR A 157 -6.45 -3.99 0.03
C TYR A 157 -6.97 -5.40 -0.22
N ASP A 158 -6.99 -6.17 0.86
CA ASP A 158 -7.73 -7.42 0.93
C ASP A 158 -8.42 -7.59 2.29
N LEU A 159 -9.31 -8.57 2.35
CA LEU A 159 -10.04 -8.98 3.53
C LEU A 159 -9.70 -10.43 3.85
N GLN A 160 -9.54 -10.72 5.13
CA GLN A 160 -9.41 -12.09 5.61
C GLN A 160 -10.52 -12.44 6.59
N LEU A 161 -11.15 -13.59 6.38
CA LEU A 161 -12.12 -14.19 7.29
C LEU A 161 -11.43 -15.24 8.17
N TYR A 162 -11.62 -15.12 9.47
CA TYR A 162 -11.12 -16.07 10.46
C TYR A 162 -12.27 -16.65 11.29
N SER A 163 -12.16 -17.94 11.61
CA SER A 163 -13.05 -18.62 12.56
C SER A 163 -12.78 -18.19 14.01
N ALA A 164 -13.67 -18.58 14.93
CA ALA A 164 -13.52 -18.39 16.37
C ALA A 164 -12.22 -19.00 16.94
N SER A 165 -11.67 -20.04 16.31
CA SER A 165 -10.38 -20.64 16.71
C SER A 165 -9.17 -19.90 16.15
N GLY A 166 -9.37 -18.87 15.33
CA GLY A 166 -8.31 -18.14 14.65
C GLY A 166 -7.80 -18.84 13.38
N THR A 167 -8.55 -19.79 12.83
CA THR A 167 -8.22 -20.42 11.55
C THR A 167 -8.61 -19.48 10.41
N LEU A 168 -7.70 -19.22 9.47
CA LEU A 168 -8.03 -18.49 8.23
C LEU A 168 -8.97 -19.35 7.38
N ILE A 169 -10.09 -18.76 6.98
CA ILE A 169 -11.14 -19.42 6.21
C ILE A 169 -11.10 -18.97 4.76
N ASP A 170 -10.98 -17.66 4.56
CA ASP A 170 -11.12 -17.05 3.25
C ASP A 170 -10.29 -15.75 3.16
N THR A 171 -9.86 -15.41 1.94
CA THR A 171 -9.17 -14.15 1.64
C THR A 171 -9.69 -13.60 0.33
N GLU A 172 -10.26 -12.40 0.35
CA GLU A 172 -10.86 -11.77 -0.82
C GLU A 172 -10.26 -10.40 -1.06
N PRO A 173 -10.09 -10.00 -2.34
CA PRO A 173 -10.48 -10.72 -3.56
C PRO A 173 -9.55 -11.90 -3.96
N ASP A 174 -10.13 -12.99 -4.46
CA ASP A 174 -9.43 -14.23 -4.86
C ASP A 174 -8.39 -14.06 -5.99
N THR A 175 -8.64 -13.14 -6.93
CA THR A 175 -7.88 -13.06 -8.19
C THR A 175 -6.91 -11.89 -8.23
N TYR A 176 -7.36 -10.71 -7.82
CA TYR A 176 -6.59 -9.47 -7.89
C TYR A 176 -7.05 -8.53 -6.79
N GLU A 177 -6.09 -7.94 -6.08
CA GLU A 177 -6.27 -7.05 -4.96
C GLU A 177 -7.07 -5.78 -5.33
N VAL A 178 -7.76 -5.19 -4.34
CA VAL A 178 -8.56 -3.98 -4.58
C VAL A 178 -7.69 -2.75 -4.43
N ASN A 179 -7.46 -2.08 -5.56
CA ASN A 179 -6.79 -0.80 -5.61
C ASN A 179 -7.74 0.33 -5.17
N LEU A 180 -7.37 1.07 -4.11
CA LEU A 180 -8.15 2.21 -3.60
C LEU A 180 -7.31 3.48 -3.52
N GLN A 181 -7.84 4.57 -4.08
CA GLN A 181 -7.26 5.90 -3.86
C GLN A 181 -7.55 6.41 -2.45
N VAL A 182 -6.72 7.36 -2.01
CA VAL A 182 -6.93 8.05 -0.73
C VAL A 182 -8.32 8.67 -0.68
N GLY A 183 -9.08 8.31 0.36
CA GLY A 183 -10.44 8.78 0.58
C GLY A 183 -11.54 7.96 -0.09
N GLU A 184 -11.21 7.04 -1.00
CA GLU A 184 -12.18 6.16 -1.65
C GLU A 184 -12.65 5.03 -0.73
N SER A 185 -13.83 4.48 -1.02
CA SER A 185 -14.41 3.34 -0.32
C SER A 185 -14.94 2.31 -1.30
N THR A 186 -14.87 1.05 -0.93
CA THR A 186 -15.40 -0.08 -1.72
C THR A 186 -16.13 -1.06 -0.81
N GLN A 187 -16.77 -2.06 -1.41
CA GLN A 187 -17.38 -3.19 -0.72
C GLN A 187 -16.87 -4.50 -1.32
N GLU A 188 -16.32 -5.36 -0.48
CA GLU A 188 -15.93 -6.72 -0.83
C GLU A 188 -16.61 -7.70 0.13
N CYS A 189 -16.84 -8.93 -0.33
CA CYS A 189 -17.50 -9.96 0.47
C CYS A 189 -16.54 -11.12 0.69
N VAL A 190 -16.38 -11.54 1.94
CA VAL A 190 -15.68 -12.78 2.33
C VAL A 190 -16.70 -13.81 2.81
N GLY A 191 -16.42 -15.09 2.64
CA GLY A 191 -17.39 -16.10 3.00
C GLY A 191 -16.89 -17.53 2.94
N THR A 192 -17.84 -18.44 3.03
CA THR A 192 -17.63 -19.87 2.86
C THR A 192 -18.26 -20.40 1.57
N ASN A 193 -18.99 -19.52 0.86
CA ASN A 193 -19.63 -19.86 -0.40
C ASN A 193 -18.58 -20.29 -1.46
N TRP A 194 -18.78 -21.44 -2.09
CA TRP A 194 -17.89 -22.04 -3.11
C TRP A 194 -16.54 -22.57 -2.61
N ILE A 195 -16.27 -22.53 -1.31
CA ILE A 195 -15.10 -23.16 -0.69
C ILE A 195 -15.51 -24.34 0.18
N SER A 196 -14.53 -25.11 0.69
CA SER A 196 -14.81 -26.32 1.48
C SER A 196 -15.30 -26.06 2.92
N PRO A 197 -14.87 -25.00 3.63
CA PRO A 197 -15.46 -24.63 4.92
C PRO A 197 -16.94 -24.24 4.77
N SER A 198 -17.67 -24.29 5.88
CA SER A 198 -19.08 -23.89 6.01
C SER A 198 -19.27 -22.94 7.20
N ILE A 199 -20.49 -22.45 7.44
CA ILE A 199 -20.77 -21.62 8.63
C ILE A 199 -20.43 -22.35 9.94
N SER A 200 -20.50 -23.68 9.96
CA SER A 200 -20.21 -24.48 11.15
C SER A 200 -18.72 -24.45 11.52
N ASP A 201 -17.84 -24.27 10.53
CA ASP A 201 -16.39 -24.18 10.71
C ASP A 201 -15.95 -22.83 11.29
N LEU A 202 -16.80 -21.80 11.19
CA LEU A 202 -16.58 -20.52 11.86
C LEU A 202 -16.70 -20.63 13.38
N GLY A 203 -17.55 -21.53 13.87
CA GLY A 203 -17.90 -21.61 15.29
C GLY A 203 -18.80 -20.46 15.73
N SER A 204 -18.73 -20.07 17.00
CA SER A 204 -19.68 -19.11 17.60
C SER A 204 -19.45 -17.65 17.21
N GLN A 205 -18.27 -17.34 16.67
CA GLN A 205 -17.86 -15.99 16.30
C GLN A 205 -17.00 -16.03 15.04
N TYR A 206 -16.97 -14.93 14.31
CA TYR A 206 -16.05 -14.73 13.21
C TYR A 206 -15.25 -13.44 13.41
N LYS A 207 -14.06 -13.39 12.80
CA LYS A 207 -13.23 -12.19 12.73
C LYS A 207 -12.94 -11.86 11.28
N ILE A 208 -13.13 -10.61 10.89
CA ILE A 208 -12.69 -10.07 9.62
C ILE A 208 -11.48 -9.17 9.88
N VAL A 209 -10.44 -9.32 9.09
CA VAL A 209 -9.26 -8.45 9.12
C VAL A 209 -9.16 -7.73 7.79
N LEU A 210 -9.13 -6.40 7.82
CA LEU A 210 -8.74 -5.58 6.68
C LEU A 210 -7.23 -5.47 6.66
N ARG A 211 -6.63 -5.81 5.53
CA ARG A 211 -5.20 -5.66 5.30
C ARG A 211 -4.94 -4.75 4.13
N VAL A 212 -3.75 -4.16 4.14
CA VAL A 212 -3.27 -3.25 3.11
C VAL A 212 -1.88 -3.67 2.69
N ASP A 213 -1.56 -3.54 1.41
CA ASP A 213 -0.19 -3.71 0.95
C ASP A 213 0.66 -2.53 1.45
N ALA A 214 1.70 -2.86 2.21
CA ALA A 214 2.60 -1.91 2.83
C ALA A 214 4.03 -2.16 2.32
N PRO A 215 4.40 -1.67 1.13
CA PRO A 215 5.71 -1.92 0.54
C PRO A 215 6.83 -1.36 1.42
N GLN A 216 7.44 -2.17 2.30
CA GLN A 216 8.60 -1.72 3.08
C GLN A 216 9.69 -1.19 2.13
N GLN A 217 10.49 -0.22 2.59
CA GLN A 217 11.48 0.65 1.91
C GLN A 217 12.48 0.04 0.88
N SER A 218 12.28 -1.14 0.32
CA SER A 218 13.12 -1.75 -0.70
C SER A 218 12.30 -2.15 -1.93
N LEU A 219 12.84 -1.85 -3.12
CA LEU A 219 12.36 -2.33 -4.42
C LEU A 219 12.13 -3.86 -4.49
N LEU A 220 12.74 -4.63 -3.59
CA LEU A 220 12.55 -6.09 -3.49
C LEU A 220 11.37 -6.50 -2.58
N ALA A 221 10.95 -5.63 -1.66
CA ALA A 221 9.75 -5.84 -0.84
C ALA A 221 8.47 -5.60 -1.65
N ASN A 222 8.50 -4.72 -2.65
CA ASN A 222 7.40 -4.51 -3.60
C ASN A 222 7.14 -5.73 -4.51
N LEU A 223 7.97 -6.78 -4.43
CA LEU A 223 7.77 -8.07 -5.12
C LEU A 223 7.25 -9.17 -4.18
N VAL A 224 7.13 -8.87 -2.89
CA VAL A 224 6.63 -9.80 -1.86
C VAL A 224 5.52 -9.06 -1.12
N ASN A 225 4.29 -9.13 -1.64
CA ASN A 225 3.10 -8.49 -1.06
C ASN A 225 3.13 -8.62 0.48
N ASP A 226 3.43 -7.53 1.19
CA ASP A 226 3.61 -7.51 2.64
C ASP A 226 2.36 -6.90 3.26
N PHE A 227 1.28 -7.67 3.16
CA PHE A 227 -0.02 -7.25 3.68
C PHE A 227 0.02 -7.12 5.20
N VAL A 228 -0.22 -5.92 5.70
CA VAL A 228 -0.32 -5.62 7.14
C VAL A 228 -1.77 -5.39 7.54
N SER A 229 -2.15 -5.88 8.72
CA SER A 229 -3.50 -5.63 9.26
C SER A 229 -3.64 -4.17 9.71
N VAL A 230 -4.67 -3.50 9.22
CA VAL A 230 -4.96 -2.08 9.55
C VAL A 230 -6.23 -1.88 10.35
N ASP A 231 -7.22 -2.77 10.20
CA ASP A 231 -8.45 -2.76 10.98
C ASP A 231 -9.05 -4.18 11.09
N TRP A 232 -9.96 -4.39 12.03
CA TRP A 232 -10.65 -5.66 12.19
C TRP A 232 -12.03 -5.54 12.82
N HIS A 233 -12.89 -6.51 12.49
CA HIS A 233 -14.22 -6.65 13.05
C HIS A 233 -14.41 -8.03 13.66
N VAL A 234 -15.09 -8.11 14.81
CA VAL A 234 -15.47 -9.38 15.44
C VAL A 234 -16.95 -9.33 15.78
N SER A 235 -17.69 -10.39 15.43
CA SER A 235 -19.10 -10.53 15.76
C SER A 235 -19.48 -12.01 15.93
N ASN A 236 -20.68 -12.24 16.43
CA ASN A 236 -21.24 -13.59 16.54
C ASN A 236 -21.67 -14.09 15.16
N THR A 237 -21.46 -15.37 14.90
CA THR A 237 -21.91 -16.03 13.68
C THR A 237 -23.46 -16.05 13.62
N PRO A 238 -24.08 -15.65 12.49
CA PRO A 238 -25.54 -15.61 12.31
C PRO A 238 -26.24 -16.98 12.43
#